data_AF-A0AAV8Y3U4-F1
#
_entry.id   AF-A0AAV8Y3U4-F1
#
_cell.length_a   1.000
_cell.length_b   1.000
_cell.length_c   1.000
_cell.angle_alpha   90.00
_cell.angle_beta   90.00
_cell.angle_gamma   90.00
#
_symmetry.space_group_name_H-M   'P 1'
#
loop_
_entity.id
_entity.type
_entity.pdbx_description
1 polymer ?
#
loop_
_entity_poly.entity_id
_entity_poly.type
_entity_poly.pdbx_seq_one_letter_code
_entity_poly.pdbx_strand_id
1 'polypeptide(L)'
;MIGYGDRARTQCEVVRLFRETHPDLPRLNQGTINKIEAQYREMGHVRKVPSKRQAVVDDDMKLNLLLALEENPITSARQLAHIFYNITCRK
;
A
#
# COMPACT_ATOMS: atom_id res chain seq x y z
N MET A 1 20.46 2.08 -7.57
CA MET A 1 21.84 2.23 -7.12
C MET A 1 21.74 2.83 -5.74
N ILE A 2 22.22 2.15 -4.71
CA ILE A 2 22.18 2.67 -3.35
C ILE A 2 23.54 3.33 -3.12
N GLY A 3 23.59 4.66 -3.21
CA GLY A 3 24.81 5.44 -3.20
C GLY A 3 25.30 5.78 -1.80
N TYR A 4 26.63 5.76 -1.63
CA TYR A 4 27.36 6.43 -0.57
C TYR A 4 28.32 7.40 -1.30
N GLY A 5 27.88 8.65 -1.51
CA GLY A 5 28.60 9.66 -2.32
C GLY A 5 28.55 9.45 -3.85
N ASP A 6 29.52 10.02 -4.57
CA ASP A 6 29.62 10.05 -6.06
C ASP A 6 29.96 8.71 -6.74
N ARG A 7 30.06 7.62 -5.98
CA ARG A 7 30.40 6.30 -6.54
C ARG A 7 29.16 5.42 -6.61
N ALA A 8 28.72 5.16 -7.84
CA ALA A 8 27.72 4.15 -8.14
C ALA A 8 28.29 2.75 -7.83
N ARG A 9 27.83 2.13 -6.74
CA ARG A 9 28.19 0.74 -6.40
C ARG A 9 27.31 -0.25 -7.12
N THR A 10 27.90 -1.38 -7.49
CA THR A 10 27.17 -2.51 -8.06
C THR A 10 26.32 -3.20 -6.98
N GLN A 11 25.28 -3.92 -7.40
CA GLN A 11 24.40 -4.64 -6.47
C GLN A 11 25.18 -5.62 -5.57
N CYS A 12 26.18 -6.31 -6.13
CA CYS A 12 27.03 -7.25 -5.40
C CYS A 12 27.81 -6.58 -4.26
N GLU A 13 28.34 -5.39 -4.51
CA GLU A 13 29.06 -4.62 -3.48
C GLU A 13 28.15 -4.14 -2.37
N VAL A 14 26.90 -3.75 -2.69
CA VAL A 14 25.90 -3.37 -1.69
C VAL A 14 25.55 -4.56 -0.80
N VAL A 15 25.34 -5.76 -1.39
CA VAL A 15 25.08 -6.99 -0.63
C VAL A 15 26.24 -7.29 0.31
N ARG A 16 27.48 -7.23 -0.21
CA ARG A 16 28.68 -7.53 0.56
C ARG A 16 28.84 -6.57 1.73
N LEU A 17 28.74 -5.27 1.47
CA LEU A 17 28.87 -4.23 2.49
C LEU A 17 27.77 -4.34 3.56
N PHE A 18 26.54 -4.64 3.16
CA PHE A 18 25.43 -4.79 4.10
C PHE A 18 25.67 -5.98 5.05
N ARG A 19 26.22 -7.08 4.53
CA ARG A 19 26.60 -8.26 5.35
C ARG A 19 27.77 -7.96 6.28
N GLU A 20 28.77 -7.21 5.82
CA GLU A 20 29.92 -6.80 6.63
C GLU A 20 29.52 -5.87 7.77
N THR A 21 28.59 -4.95 7.52
CA THR A 21 28.13 -3.95 8.51
C THR A 21 27.09 -4.49 9.48
N HIS A 22 26.31 -5.49 9.08
CA HIS A 22 25.24 -6.07 9.89
C HIS A 22 25.31 -7.60 9.86
N PRO A 23 26.31 -8.21 10.52
CA PRO A 23 26.51 -9.66 10.50
C PRO A 23 25.39 -10.43 11.20
N ASP A 24 24.67 -9.79 12.13
CA ASP A 24 23.63 -10.41 12.94
C ASP A 24 22.28 -10.51 12.22
N LEU A 25 22.13 -9.83 11.08
CA LEU A 25 20.89 -9.83 10.32
C LEU A 25 20.79 -11.04 9.38
N PRO A 26 19.56 -11.54 9.11
CA PRO A 26 19.35 -12.60 8.13
C PRO A 26 19.90 -12.19 6.77
N ARG A 27 20.50 -13.16 6.06
CA ARG A 27 21.08 -12.91 4.73
C ARG A 27 20.02 -12.35 3.79
N LEU A 28 20.23 -11.11 3.35
CA LEU A 28 19.43 -10.53 2.27
C LEU A 28 19.67 -11.30 0.96
N ASN A 29 18.58 -11.62 0.28
CA ASN A 29 18.59 -12.16 -1.08
C ASN A 29 18.79 -11.01 -2.09
N GLN A 30 19.52 -11.29 -3.17
CA GLN A 30 19.75 -10.36 -4.27
C GLN A 30 18.44 -9.84 -4.88
N GLY A 31 17.40 -10.69 -4.95
CA GLY A 31 16.07 -10.28 -5.41
C GLY A 31 15.43 -9.20 -4.52
N THR A 32 15.67 -9.24 -3.21
CA THR A 32 15.19 -8.23 -2.26
C THR A 32 15.89 -6.89 -2.49
N ILE A 33 17.19 -6.93 -2.74
CA ILE A 33 18.00 -5.73 -3.01
C ILE A 33 17.59 -5.11 -4.35
N ASN A 34 17.33 -5.92 -5.37
CA ASN A 34 16.84 -5.43 -6.65
C ASN A 34 15.47 -4.74 -6.51
N LYS A 35 14.57 -5.29 -5.70
CA LYS A 35 13.27 -4.66 -5.39
C LYS A 35 13.44 -3.33 -4.66
N ILE A 36 14.29 -3.28 -3.64
CA ILE A 36 14.58 -2.06 -2.88
C ILE A 36 15.22 -1.00 -3.79
N GLU A 37 16.15 -1.39 -4.65
CA GLU A 37 16.77 -0.50 -5.63
C GLU A 37 15.74 0.07 -6.61
N ALA A 38 14.91 -0.80 -7.20
CA ALA A 38 13.87 -0.37 -8.13
C ALA A 38 12.91 0.61 -7.45
N GLN A 39 12.48 0.28 -6.23
CA GLN A 39 11.62 1.12 -5.41
C GLN A 39 12.25 2.49 -5.14
N TYR A 40 13.55 2.54 -4.80
CA TYR A 40 14.26 3.79 -4.58
C TYR A 40 14.41 4.62 -5.85
N ARG A 41 14.71 3.99 -7.00
CA ARG A 41 14.81 4.70 -8.28
C ARG A 41 13.47 5.29 -8.72
N GLU A 42 12.38 4.60 -8.45
CA GLU A 42 11.04 5.02 -8.85
C GLU A 42 10.44 6.09 -7.92
N MET A 43 10.49 5.87 -6.60
CA MET A 43 9.85 6.75 -5.62
C MET A 43 10.80 7.73 -4.93
N GLY A 44 12.11 7.61 -5.13
CA GLY A 44 13.13 8.36 -4.39
C GLY A 44 13.29 7.93 -2.92
N HIS A 45 12.52 6.94 -2.45
CA HIS A 45 12.56 6.43 -1.09
C HIS A 45 12.13 4.97 -0.98
N VAL A 46 12.51 4.29 0.11
CA VAL A 46 12.17 2.88 0.39
C VAL A 46 11.06 2.74 1.44
N ARG A 47 10.31 3.80 1.75
CA ARG A 47 9.19 3.69 2.70
C ARG A 47 8.15 2.71 2.18
N LYS A 48 7.66 1.83 3.06
CA LYS A 48 6.57 0.91 2.75
C LYS A 48 5.34 1.70 2.33
N VAL A 49 4.83 1.43 1.13
CA VAL A 49 3.55 1.97 0.69
C VAL A 49 2.47 1.32 1.56
N PRO A 50 1.63 2.08 2.28
CA PRO A 50 0.52 1.49 3.00
C PRO A 50 -0.36 0.74 2.01
N SER A 51 -0.62 -0.55 2.29
CA SER A 51 -1.54 -1.34 1.49
C SER A 51 -2.91 -0.69 1.56
N LYS A 52 -3.27 0.09 0.53
CA LYS A 52 -4.63 0.56 0.36
C LYS A 52 -5.47 -0.66 -0.02
N ARG A 53 -5.97 -1.38 0.98
CA ARG A 53 -7.19 -2.17 0.78
C ARG A 53 -8.29 -1.16 0.52
N GLN A 54 -8.48 -0.77 -0.75
CA GLN A 54 -9.68 -0.04 -1.13
C GLN A 54 -10.83 -1.01 -0.90
N ALA A 55 -11.76 -0.63 -0.01
CA ALA A 55 -13.07 -1.23 -0.04
C ALA A 55 -13.62 -0.97 -1.45
N VAL A 56 -13.89 -2.04 -2.19
CA VAL A 56 -14.55 -1.95 -3.50
C VAL A 56 -15.99 -1.56 -3.21
N VAL A 57 -16.20 -0.26 -2.98
CA VAL A 57 -17.53 0.33 -2.95
C VAL A 57 -17.82 0.72 -4.39
N ASP A 58 -18.77 0.00 -4.98
CA ASP A 58 -19.25 0.24 -6.34
C ASP A 58 -19.80 1.66 -6.48
N ASP A 59 -19.62 2.28 -7.64
CA ASP A 59 -20.00 3.68 -7.83
C ASP A 59 -21.53 3.87 -7.76
N ASP A 60 -22.29 2.87 -8.19
CA ASP A 60 -23.75 2.84 -8.03
C ASP A 60 -24.15 2.79 -6.55
N MET A 61 -23.38 2.09 -5.72
CA MET A 61 -23.62 2.03 -4.28
C MET A 61 -23.35 3.38 -3.61
N LYS A 62 -22.33 4.12 -4.07
CA LYS A 62 -22.06 5.48 -3.58
C LYS A 62 -23.19 6.43 -3.96
N LEU A 63 -23.66 6.37 -5.20
CA LEU A 63 -24.74 7.22 -5.69
C LEU A 63 -26.04 6.98 -4.90
N ASN A 64 -26.42 5.73 -4.70
CA ASN A 64 -27.61 5.38 -3.93
C ASN A 64 -27.51 5.82 -2.46
N LEU A 65 -26.31 5.75 -1.86
CA LEU A 65 -26.09 6.21 -0.49
C LEU A 65 -26.23 7.73 -0.38
N LEU A 66 -25.72 8.48 -1.37
CA LEU A 66 -25.84 9.93 -1.42
C LEU A 66 -27.30 10.38 -1.59
N LEU A 67 -28.06 9.72 -2.47
CA LEU A 67 -29.49 9.99 -2.65
C LEU A 67 -30.28 9.72 -1.36
N ALA A 68 -29.98 8.62 -0.67
CA ALA A 68 -30.65 8.28 0.60
C ALA A 68 -30.34 9.28 1.73
N LEU A 69 -29.14 9.88 1.73
CA LEU A 69 -28.78 10.95 2.66
C LEU A 69 -29.50 12.26 2.34
N GLU A 70 -29.67 12.59 1.06
CA GLU A 70 -30.40 13.77 0.62
C GLU A 70 -31.89 13.68 0.97
N GLU A 71 -32.52 12.51 0.74
CA GLU A 71 -33.93 12.28 1.06
C GLU A 71 -34.19 12.28 2.58
N ASN A 72 -33.25 11.81 3.39
CA ASN A 72 -33.41 11.73 4.84
C ASN A 72 -32.11 12.07 5.60
N PRO A 73 -31.83 13.38 5.82
CA PRO A 73 -30.55 13.83 6.38
C PRO A 73 -30.35 13.49 7.87
N ILE A 74 -31.42 13.10 8.56
CA ILE A 74 -31.40 12.71 9.98
C ILE A 74 -30.96 11.24 10.15
N THR A 75 -30.96 10.47 9.06
CA THR A 75 -30.66 9.04 9.10
C THR A 75 -29.19 8.83 9.48
N SER A 76 -28.97 8.01 10.51
CA SER A 76 -27.61 7.68 10.94
C SER A 76 -26.90 6.87 9.84
N ALA A 77 -25.61 7.14 9.63
CA ALA A 77 -24.76 6.32 8.76
C ALA A 77 -24.82 4.80 9.09
N ARG A 78 -25.08 4.46 10.36
CA ARG A 78 -25.26 3.07 10.81
C ARG A 78 -26.56 2.44 10.31
N GLN A 79 -27.64 3.22 10.21
CA GLN A 79 -28.92 2.75 9.69
C GLN A 79 -28.86 2.56 8.18
N LEU A 80 -28.24 3.50 7.46
CA LEU A 80 -28.00 3.37 6.02
C LEU A 80 -27.17 2.12 5.70
N ALA A 81 -26.06 1.91 6.41
CA ALA A 81 -25.23 0.71 6.22
C ALA A 81 -26.03 -0.60 6.42
N HIS A 82 -26.94 -0.63 7.41
CA HIS A 82 -27.80 -1.80 7.64
C HIS A 82 -28.81 -2.02 6.51
N ILE A 83 -29.44 -0.97 5.98
CA ILE A 83 -30.39 -1.07 4.87
C ILE A 83 -29.69 -1.62 3.63
N PHE A 84 -28.54 -1.04 3.27
CA PHE A 84 -27.81 -1.45 2.07
C PHE A 84 -27.18 -2.84 2.18
N TYR A 85 -26.70 -3.26 3.36
CA TYR A 85 -26.17 -4.61 3.57
C TYR A 85 -27.25 -5.71 3.42
N ASN A 86 -28.47 -5.43 3.89
CA ASN A 86 -29.58 -6.38 3.74
C ASN A 86 -30.12 -6.48 2.30
N ILE A 87 -29.90 -5.46 1.47
CA ILE A 87 -30.28 -5.48 0.05
C ILE A 87 -29.26 -6.26 -0.79
N THR A 88 -27.97 -6.19 -0.44
CA THR A 88 -26.90 -6.84 -1.21
C THR A 88 -26.67 -8.31 -0.83
N CYS A 89 -26.89 -8.70 0.43
CA CYS A 89 -26.68 -10.09 0.89
C CYS A 89 -27.90 -11.02 0.72
N ARG A 90 -29.00 -10.56 0.12
CA ARG A 90 -30.23 -11.36 -0.10
C ARG A 90 -30.40 -11.88 -1.52
N LYS A 91 -29.32 -11.91 -2.31
CA LYS A 91 -29.25 -12.60 -3.60
C LYS A 91 -28.38 -13.85 -3.47
#